data_AF-A0AA35S7B3-F1
#
_entry.id   AF-A0AA35S7B3-F1
#
_cell.length_a   1.000
_cell.length_b   1.000
_cell.length_c   1.000
_cell.angle_alpha   90.00
_cell.angle_beta   90.00
_cell.angle_gamma   90.00
#
_symmetry.space_group_name_H-M   'P 1'
#
loop_
_entity.id
_entity.type
_entity.pdbx_description
1 polymer ?
#
loop_
_entity_poly.entity_id
_entity_poly.type
_entity_poly.pdbx_seq_one_letter_code
_entity_poly.pdbx_strand_id
1 'polypeptide(L)'
;MVAAGHPLAAQAGMAVLQRGGNAVDAAIATAAALNVVEPNMSGVGGDGFIMIYNRQAGNIEVCNGTGAAPYATDVDWFRENGIPTKGILSVSVPGLVDAWMTAHAKYGTLSRGEVFDAAIDLSGTASQ
;
A
#
# COMPACT_ATOMS: atom_id res chain seq x y z
N MET A 1 10.64 5.96 -14.12
CA MET A 1 11.18 4.62 -13.85
C MET A 1 10.39 4.04 -12.69
N VAL A 2 10.05 2.76 -12.74
CA VAL A 2 9.39 2.02 -11.65
C VAL A 2 10.16 0.73 -11.43
N ALA A 3 10.37 0.35 -10.17
CA ALA A 3 10.96 -0.92 -9.78
C ALA A 3 10.09 -1.53 -8.68
N ALA A 4 9.86 -2.85 -8.74
CA ALA A 4 9.00 -3.56 -7.80
C ALA A 4 9.47 -5.02 -7.67
N GLY A 5 9.01 -5.72 -6.62
CA GLY A 5 9.31 -7.13 -6.36
C GLY A 5 8.75 -8.09 -7.42
N HIS A 6 7.79 -7.64 -8.22
CA HIS A 6 7.17 -8.43 -9.28
C HIS A 6 7.09 -7.67 -10.61
N PRO A 7 7.42 -8.29 -11.76
CA PRO A 7 7.39 -7.63 -13.08
C PRO A 7 6.02 -7.03 -13.43
N LEU A 8 4.92 -7.75 -13.16
CA LEU A 8 3.57 -7.25 -13.42
C LEU A 8 3.22 -6.02 -12.57
N ALA A 9 3.72 -5.93 -11.34
CA ALA A 9 3.52 -4.75 -10.50
C ALA A 9 4.32 -3.54 -11.03
N ALA A 10 5.57 -3.76 -11.45
CA ALA A 10 6.36 -2.71 -12.09
C ALA A 10 5.69 -2.21 -13.39
N GLN A 11 5.09 -3.12 -14.16
CA GLN A 11 4.31 -2.77 -15.36
C GLN A 11 3.06 -1.96 -15.02
N ALA A 12 2.33 -2.28 -13.95
CA ALA A 12 1.18 -1.50 -13.50
C ALA A 12 1.55 -0.05 -13.18
N GLY A 13 2.61 0.18 -12.41
CA GLY A 13 3.12 1.53 -12.14
C GLY A 13 3.61 2.25 -13.39
N MET A 14 4.33 1.55 -14.28
CA MET A 14 4.77 2.13 -15.55
C MET A 14 3.60 2.53 -16.45
N ALA A 15 2.53 1.74 -16.48
CA ALA A 15 1.32 2.05 -17.25
C ALA A 15 0.64 3.33 -16.73
N VAL A 16 0.60 3.54 -15.41
CA VAL A 16 0.10 4.78 -14.81
C VAL A 16 0.95 5.98 -15.22
N LEU A 17 2.29 5.87 -15.19
CA LEU A 17 3.16 6.96 -15.66
C LEU A 17 2.96 7.25 -17.16
N GLN A 18 2.75 6.23 -17.98
CA GLN A 18 2.49 6.39 -19.42
C GLN A 18 1.17 7.09 -19.72
N ARG A 19 0.17 6.93 -18.84
CA ARG A 19 -1.14 7.62 -18.92
C ARG A 19 -1.10 9.05 -18.36
N GLY A 20 0.07 9.54 -17.95
CA GLY A 20 0.23 10.90 -17.41
C GLY A 20 0.01 11.03 -15.91
N GLY A 21 -0.16 9.91 -15.18
CA GLY A 21 -0.13 9.91 -13.73
C GLY A 21 1.27 10.22 -13.19
N ASN A 22 1.34 10.60 -11.92
CA ASN A 22 2.61 10.94 -11.28
C ASN A 22 3.21 9.77 -10.47
N ALA A 23 4.31 10.05 -9.76
CA ALA A 23 5.01 9.06 -8.96
C ALA A 23 4.14 8.48 -7.81
N VAL A 24 3.23 9.26 -7.24
CA VAL A 24 2.32 8.79 -6.17
C VAL A 24 1.25 7.88 -6.76
N ASP A 25 0.61 8.27 -7.88
CA ASP A 25 -0.35 7.43 -8.59
C ASP A 25 0.29 6.08 -8.98
N ALA A 26 1.48 6.14 -9.57
CA ALA A 26 2.22 4.96 -10.01
C ALA A 26 2.65 4.05 -8.84
N ALA A 27 3.06 4.64 -7.71
CA ALA A 27 3.42 3.88 -6.52
C ALA A 27 2.22 3.13 -5.94
N ILE A 28 1.05 3.77 -5.87
CA ILE A 28 -0.18 3.13 -5.37
C ILE A 28 -0.62 2.02 -6.32
N ALA A 29 -0.59 2.24 -7.64
CA ALA A 29 -0.92 1.19 -8.61
C ALA A 29 0.05 -0.01 -8.53
N THR A 30 1.34 0.26 -8.37
CA THR A 30 2.36 -0.79 -8.17
C THR A 30 2.07 -1.59 -6.90
N ALA A 31 1.80 -0.92 -5.78
CA ALA A 31 1.54 -1.57 -4.51
C ALA A 31 0.22 -2.37 -4.51
N ALA A 32 -0.82 -1.84 -5.16
CA ALA A 32 -2.08 -2.55 -5.34
C ALA A 32 -1.91 -3.82 -6.19
N ALA A 33 -1.10 -3.75 -7.27
CA ALA A 33 -0.78 -4.92 -8.07
C ALA A 33 0.02 -5.96 -7.27
N LEU A 34 0.99 -5.54 -6.43
CA LEU A 34 1.73 -6.44 -5.54
C LEU A 34 0.82 -7.25 -4.61
N ASN A 35 -0.26 -6.65 -4.10
CA ASN A 35 -1.23 -7.37 -3.27
C ASN A 35 -1.88 -8.57 -3.99
N VAL A 36 -1.85 -8.60 -5.32
CA VAL A 36 -2.40 -9.69 -6.14
C VAL A 36 -1.32 -10.67 -6.57
N VAL A 37 -0.19 -10.17 -7.08
CA VAL A 37 0.84 -11.01 -7.72
C VAL A 37 1.94 -11.46 -6.74
N GLU A 38 2.03 -10.82 -5.58
CA GLU A 38 2.96 -11.15 -4.48
C GLU A 38 2.26 -11.04 -3.10
N PRO A 39 1.14 -11.76 -2.89
CA PRO A 39 0.22 -11.51 -1.77
C PRO A 39 0.80 -11.84 -0.39
N ASN A 40 1.88 -12.63 -0.32
CA ASN A 40 2.50 -13.05 0.93
C ASN A 40 3.42 -11.99 1.56
N MET A 41 3.77 -10.93 0.81
CA MET A 41 4.78 -9.94 1.21
C MET A 41 4.17 -8.60 1.64
N SER A 42 3.17 -8.10 0.92
CA SER A 42 2.43 -6.87 1.28
C SER A 42 0.97 -6.98 0.87
N GLY A 43 0.10 -6.20 1.52
CA GLY A 43 -1.34 -6.33 1.36
C GLY A 43 -2.12 -5.14 1.91
N VAL A 44 -3.35 -4.96 1.42
CA VAL A 44 -4.32 -3.99 1.98
C VAL A 44 -4.62 -4.24 3.47
N GLY A 45 -4.39 -5.45 3.97
CA GLY A 45 -4.53 -5.81 5.38
C GLY A 45 -3.28 -5.57 6.22
N GLY A 46 -2.28 -4.87 5.68
CA GLY A 46 -1.01 -4.61 6.37
C GLY A 46 -0.75 -3.13 6.64
N ASP A 47 0.53 -2.85 6.87
CA ASP A 47 1.08 -1.58 7.31
C ASP A 47 2.24 -1.16 6.41
N GLY A 48 2.57 0.14 6.38
CA GLY A 48 3.74 0.60 5.62
C GLY A 48 3.99 2.10 5.70
N PHE A 49 5.01 2.55 4.98
CA PHE A 49 5.39 3.97 4.90
C PHE A 49 5.50 4.40 3.45
N ILE A 50 4.98 5.59 3.13
CA ILE A 50 5.12 6.19 1.80
C ILE A 50 6.01 7.41 1.94
N MET A 51 7.23 7.32 1.42
CA MET A 51 8.18 8.43 1.41
C MET A 51 8.11 9.17 0.07
N ILE A 52 7.82 10.46 0.10
CA ILE A 52 7.58 11.28 -1.08
C ILE A 52 8.55 12.45 -1.05
N TYR A 53 9.42 12.52 -2.06
CA TYR A 53 10.22 13.72 -2.29
C TYR A 53 9.42 14.73 -3.10
N ASN A 54 9.09 15.87 -2.50
CA ASN A 54 8.44 16.97 -3.19
C ASN A 54 9.48 17.93 -3.75
N ARG A 55 9.70 17.87 -5.06
CA ARG A 55 10.68 18.73 -5.75
C ARG A 55 10.37 20.23 -5.61
N GLN A 56 9.10 20.63 -5.55
CA GLN A 56 8.74 22.05 -5.46
C GLN A 56 9.06 22.61 -4.07
N ALA A 57 8.80 21.84 -3.02
CA ALA A 57 9.11 22.21 -1.64
C ALA A 57 10.56 21.90 -1.24
N GLY A 58 11.26 21.07 -2.00
CA GLY A 58 12.65 20.66 -1.72
C GLY A 58 12.77 19.78 -0.48
N ASN A 59 11.70 19.12 -0.04
CA ASN A 59 11.65 18.32 1.18
C ASN A 59 11.14 16.89 0.92
N ILE A 60 11.31 16.04 1.95
CA ILE A 60 10.72 14.71 2.00
C ILE A 60 9.56 14.76 2.99
N GLU A 61 8.42 14.22 2.57
CA GLU A 61 7.27 13.97 3.41
C GLU A 61 7.06 12.46 3.53
N VAL A 62 6.65 12.00 4.70
CA VAL A 62 6.39 10.58 4.96
C VAL A 62 4.94 10.42 5.40
N CYS A 63 4.16 9.64 4.65
CA CYS A 63 2.85 9.19 5.08
C CYS A 63 3.04 7.89 5.88
N ASN A 64 2.74 7.94 7.18
CA ASN A 64 2.80 6.78 8.05
C ASN A 64 1.48 6.00 7.97
N GLY A 65 1.52 4.80 7.38
CA GLY A 65 0.42 3.84 7.33
C GLY A 65 0.64 2.65 8.25
N THR A 66 1.38 2.80 9.35
CA THR A 66 1.46 1.77 10.40
C THR A 66 0.26 1.88 11.33
N GLY A 67 -0.50 0.80 11.41
CA GLY A 67 -1.62 0.61 12.28
C GLY A 67 -1.35 0.86 13.75
N ALA A 68 -2.37 1.38 14.44
CA ALA A 68 -2.39 1.42 15.90
C ALA A 68 -2.81 0.07 16.48
N ALA A 69 -2.56 -0.11 17.78
CA ALA A 69 -3.19 -1.18 18.53
C ALA A 69 -4.73 -0.99 18.53
N PRO A 70 -5.53 -2.06 18.42
CA PRO A 70 -6.98 -1.98 18.55
C PRO A 70 -7.42 -1.31 19.86
N TYR A 71 -8.53 -0.57 19.87
CA TYR A 71 -9.00 0.13 21.07
C TYR A 71 -9.30 -0.78 22.27
N ALA A 72 -9.67 -2.04 22.01
CA ALA A 72 -9.94 -3.04 23.04
C ALA A 72 -8.70 -3.83 23.47
N THR A 73 -7.49 -3.37 23.12
CA THR A 73 -6.24 -4.06 23.45
C THR A 73 -5.99 -4.04 24.96
N ASP A 74 -5.76 -5.21 25.54
CA ASP A 74 -5.26 -5.38 26.90
C ASP A 74 -3.73 -5.48 26.89
N VAL A 75 -3.06 -4.40 27.30
CA VAL A 75 -1.59 -4.33 27.32
C VAL A 75 -0.97 -5.31 28.32
N ASP A 76 -1.65 -5.63 29.41
CA ASP A 76 -1.10 -6.49 30.46
C ASP A 76 -1.09 -7.94 29.99
N TRP A 77 -2.13 -8.38 29.26
CA TRP A 77 -2.14 -9.68 28.60
C TRP A 77 -0.93 -9.85 27.65
N PHE A 78 -0.62 -8.83 26.82
CA PHE A 78 0.52 -8.89 25.88
C PHE A 78 1.88 -8.81 26.57
N ARG A 79 1.99 -8.15 27.73
CA ARG A 79 3.25 -8.15 28.52
C ARG A 79 3.57 -9.52 29.08
N GLU A 80 2.55 -10.26 29.50
CA GLU A 80 2.70 -11.61 30.05
C GLU A 80 2.89 -12.67 28.96
N ASN A 81 2.10 -12.59 27.87
CA ASN A 81 2.03 -13.65 26.86
C ASN A 81 2.85 -13.36 25.59
N GLY A 82 3.29 -12.10 25.40
CA GLY A 82 3.88 -11.65 24.14
C GLY A 82 2.86 -11.53 23.00
N ILE A 83 3.34 -11.08 21.83
CA ILE A 83 2.53 -11.06 20.61
C ILE A 83 2.63 -12.44 19.94
N PRO A 84 1.50 -13.16 19.75
CA PRO A 84 1.53 -14.45 19.08
C PRO A 84 1.87 -14.29 17.59
N THR A 85 2.37 -15.35 16.95
CA THR A 85 2.73 -15.32 15.52
C THR A 85 1.56 -15.55 14.57
N LYS A 86 0.40 -15.97 15.10
CA LYS A 86 -0.81 -16.28 14.34
C LYS A 86 -2.06 -15.91 15.13
N GLY A 87 -3.18 -15.76 14.42
CA GLY A 87 -4.49 -15.47 15.00
C GLY A 87 -4.74 -13.98 15.18
N ILE A 88 -5.95 -13.60 15.58
CA ILE A 88 -6.37 -12.18 15.59
C ILE A 88 -5.54 -11.30 16.53
N LEU A 89 -4.98 -11.88 17.60
CA LEU A 89 -4.13 -11.17 18.56
C LEU A 89 -2.75 -10.82 17.98
N SER A 90 -2.39 -11.31 16.79
CA SER A 90 -1.14 -10.96 16.11
C SER A 90 -1.28 -9.76 15.16
N VAL A 91 -2.42 -9.07 15.13
CA VAL A 91 -2.78 -8.11 14.07
C VAL A 91 -3.02 -6.72 14.66
N SER A 92 -2.36 -5.70 14.10
CA SER A 92 -2.66 -4.28 14.30
C SER A 92 -3.87 -3.85 13.47
N VAL A 93 -4.43 -2.66 13.71
CA VAL A 93 -5.45 -2.09 12.82
C VAL A 93 -4.79 -1.71 11.48
N PRO A 94 -5.09 -2.32 10.33
CA PRO A 94 -4.35 -2.07 9.09
C PRO A 94 -4.37 -0.59 8.66
N GLY A 95 -3.19 0.00 8.46
CA GLY A 95 -3.05 1.43 8.11
C GLY A 95 -2.72 1.71 6.64
N LEU A 96 -2.34 0.70 5.85
CA LEU A 96 -1.73 0.94 4.53
C LEU A 96 -2.68 1.60 3.52
N VAL A 97 -3.95 1.19 3.48
CA VAL A 97 -4.95 1.76 2.56
C VAL A 97 -5.22 3.24 2.88
N ASP A 98 -5.31 3.59 4.16
CA ASP A 98 -5.49 4.97 4.58
C ASP A 98 -4.31 5.85 4.16
N ALA A 99 -3.09 5.34 4.29
CA ALA A 99 -1.90 6.04 3.81
C ALA A 99 -1.93 6.24 2.28
N TRP A 100 -2.35 5.23 1.50
CA TRP A 100 -2.52 5.37 0.05
C TRP A 100 -3.53 6.46 -0.29
N MET A 101 -4.69 6.45 0.35
CA MET A 101 -5.75 7.43 0.08
C MET A 101 -5.35 8.83 0.54
N THR A 102 -4.63 8.96 1.65
CA THR A 102 -4.09 10.24 2.14
C THR A 102 -3.06 10.81 1.17
N ALA A 103 -2.11 10.00 0.70
CA ALA A 103 -1.13 10.41 -0.29
C ALA A 103 -1.79 10.76 -1.64
N HIS A 104 -2.76 9.96 -2.09
CA HIS A 104 -3.53 10.19 -3.32
C HIS A 104 -4.37 11.47 -3.23
N ALA A 105 -5.04 11.73 -2.11
CA ALA A 105 -5.82 12.94 -1.93
C ALA A 105 -4.95 14.22 -2.01
N LYS A 106 -3.69 14.13 -1.56
CA LYS A 106 -2.77 15.27 -1.55
C LYS A 106 -2.02 15.47 -2.86
N TYR A 107 -1.60 14.39 -3.51
CA TYR A 107 -0.71 14.46 -4.68
C TYR A 107 -1.25 13.75 -5.91
N GLY A 108 -2.26 12.89 -5.80
CA GLY A 108 -2.78 12.11 -6.91
C GLY A 108 -3.32 12.96 -8.05
N THR A 109 -3.14 12.48 -9.27
CA THR A 109 -3.59 13.20 -10.49
C THR A 109 -4.57 12.40 -11.33
N LEU A 110 -4.54 11.06 -11.22
CA LEU A 110 -5.54 10.20 -11.84
C LEU A 110 -6.67 9.85 -10.86
N SER A 111 -7.81 9.40 -11.37
CA SER A 111 -8.87 8.87 -10.53
C SER A 111 -8.44 7.59 -9.82
N ARG A 112 -9.07 7.28 -8.69
CA ARG A 112 -8.79 6.04 -7.95
C ARG A 112 -9.07 4.79 -8.81
N GLY A 113 -10.08 4.84 -9.68
CA GLY A 113 -10.37 3.77 -10.63
C GLY A 113 -9.15 3.51 -11.51
N GLU A 114 -8.68 4.54 -12.22
CA GLU A 114 -7.50 4.44 -13.09
C GLU A 114 -6.23 3.93 -12.38
N VAL A 115 -6.06 4.27 -11.10
CA VAL A 115 -4.93 3.80 -10.27
C VAL A 115 -5.07 2.31 -9.91
N PHE A 116 -6.29 1.82 -9.66
CA PHE A 116 -6.54 0.44 -9.24
C PHE A 116 -6.86 -0.52 -10.39
N ASP A 117 -7.16 -0.03 -11.59
CA ASP A 117 -7.56 -0.83 -12.77
C ASP A 117 -6.66 -2.06 -12.98
N ALA A 118 -5.33 -1.87 -12.98
CA ALA A 118 -4.40 -2.97 -13.22
C ALA A 118 -4.48 -4.07 -12.15
N ALA A 119 -4.67 -3.71 -10.87
CA ALA A 119 -4.82 -4.69 -9.80
C ALA A 119 -6.15 -5.46 -9.93
N ILE A 120 -7.21 -4.77 -10.34
CA ILE A 120 -8.53 -5.38 -10.61
C ILE A 120 -8.41 -6.39 -11.75
N ASP A 121 -7.80 -6.02 -12.88
CA ASP A 121 -7.58 -6.90 -14.03
C ASP A 121 -6.75 -8.14 -13.66
N LEU A 122 -5.67 -7.94 -12.89
CA LEU A 122 -4.82 -9.03 -12.41
C LEU A 122 -5.59 -9.99 -11.48
N SER A 123 -6.53 -9.49 -10.69
CA SER A 123 -7.33 -10.33 -9.80
C SER A 123 -8.31 -11.26 -10.55
N GLY A 124 -8.79 -10.82 -11.72
CA GLY A 124 -9.70 -11.61 -12.55
C GLY A 124 -9.01 -12.70 -13.39
N THR A 125 -7.70 -12.60 -13.58
CA THR A 125 -6.92 -13.54 -14.42
C THR A 125 -6.31 -14.70 -13.65
N ALA A 126 -6.29 -14.66 -12.31
CA ALA A 126 -5.78 -15.73 -11.45
C ALA A 126 -6.67 -17.01 -11.38
N SER A 127 -7.69 -17.12 -12.23
CA SER A 127 -8.60 -18.28 -12.32
C SER A 127 -8.31 -19.23 -13.50
N GLN A 128 -7.12 -19.16 -14.11
CA GLN A 128 -6.67 -20.12 -15.14
C GLN A 128 -5.31 -20.72 -14.81
#